data_AF-A0A7V5E3D4-F1
#
_entry.id   AF-A0A7V5E3D4-F1
#
_cell.length_a   1.000
_cell.length_b   1.000
_cell.length_c   1.000
_cell.angle_alpha   90.00
_cell.angle_beta   90.00
_cell.angle_gamma   90.00
#
_symmetry.space_group_name_H-M   'P 1'
#
loop_
_entity.id
_entity.type
_entity.pdbx_description
1 polymer ?
#
loop_
_entity_poly.entity_id
_entity_poly.type
_entity_poly.pdbx_seq_one_letter_code
_entity_poly.pdbx_strand_id
1 'polypeptide(L)'
;MVGRLKAKELRLAGSARAKSITGGYLRAGGSLHVEENVEVETFRLTGAFEIGGLLSADRVEVELEGRAQAREIGGEKIVVRAGQKHLSGLLSTALRFIFGTGSPRELFAETIEGDEIELEATEAKLVRGGRIKIGPGCRIERVEYTETLEVSPEAVVKEEVKG
;
A
#
# COMPACT_ATOMS: atom_id res chain seq x y z
N MET A 1 -24.53 -9.29 6.88
CA MET A 1 -23.55 -9.41 7.97
C MET A 1 -22.22 -9.74 7.33
N VAL A 2 -21.19 -8.93 7.56
CA VAL A 2 -19.85 -9.20 7.03
C VAL A 2 -19.14 -10.11 8.04
N GLY A 3 -18.62 -11.25 7.58
CA GLY A 3 -18.02 -12.27 8.45
C GLY A 3 -16.52 -12.10 8.60
N ARG A 4 -15.94 -12.82 9.56
CA ARG A 4 -14.49 -13.02 9.65
C ARG A 4 -14.08 -14.12 8.67
N LEU A 5 -13.00 -13.89 7.92
CA LEU A 5 -12.44 -14.89 7.01
C LEU A 5 -11.18 -15.48 7.62
N LYS A 6 -11.11 -16.81 7.71
CA LYS A 6 -9.90 -17.53 8.11
C LYS A 6 -9.58 -18.59 7.06
N ALA A 7 -8.42 -18.49 6.43
CA ALA A 7 -8.00 -19.44 5.40
C ALA A 7 -6.47 -19.52 5.33
N LYS A 8 -5.93 -20.71 5.01
CA LYS A 8 -4.50 -20.83 4.70
C LYS A 8 -4.13 -20.04 3.45
N GLU A 9 -5.00 -20.08 2.45
CA GLU A 9 -4.87 -19.34 1.19
C GLU A 9 -6.21 -18.70 0.81
N LEU A 10 -6.20 -17.41 0.51
CA LEU A 10 -7.35 -16.64 0.04
C LEU A 10 -6.99 -15.97 -1.30
N ARG A 11 -7.71 -16.34 -2.36
CA ARG A 11 -7.58 -15.73 -3.68
C ARG A 11 -8.87 -15.00 -4.04
N LEU A 12 -8.76 -13.70 -4.33
CA LEU A 12 -9.89 -12.83 -4.65
C LEU A 12 -9.70 -12.23 -6.04
N ALA A 13 -10.73 -12.30 -6.86
CA ALA A 13 -10.82 -11.59 -8.13
C ALA A 13 -12.13 -10.80 -8.16
N GLY A 14 -12.05 -9.48 -8.36
CA GLY A 14 -13.20 -8.58 -8.28
C GLY A 14 -13.25 -7.85 -6.95
N SER A 15 -14.40 -7.89 -6.26
CA SER A 15 -14.60 -7.17 -5.00
C SER A 15 -14.89 -8.12 -3.84
N ALA A 16 -14.31 -7.85 -2.67
CA ALA A 16 -14.56 -8.60 -1.45
C ALA A 16 -14.74 -7.68 -0.25
N ARG A 17 -15.61 -8.10 0.67
CA ARG A 17 -15.83 -7.42 1.95
C ARG A 17 -15.72 -8.42 3.10
N ALA A 18 -14.93 -8.10 4.11
CA ALA A 18 -14.76 -8.91 5.32
C ALA A 18 -14.79 -8.03 6.57
N LYS A 19 -15.13 -8.61 7.73
CA LYS A 19 -14.95 -7.93 9.01
C LYS A 19 -13.47 -7.91 9.40
N SER A 20 -12.83 -9.08 9.35
CA SER A 20 -11.39 -9.26 9.50
C SER A 20 -10.92 -10.44 8.65
N ILE A 21 -9.63 -10.49 8.35
CA ILE A 21 -9.01 -11.61 7.63
C ILE A 21 -7.80 -12.11 8.39
N THR A 22 -7.73 -13.43 8.61
CA THR A 22 -6.54 -14.08 9.18
C THR A 22 -6.12 -15.26 8.31
N GLY A 23 -4.83 -15.46 8.06
CA GLY A 23 -4.41 -16.55 7.19
C GLY A 23 -2.91 -16.68 6.94
N GLY A 24 -2.55 -17.53 5.99
CA GLY A 24 -1.17 -17.60 5.48
C GLY A 24 -0.99 -16.63 4.32
N TYR A 25 -1.69 -16.89 3.21
CA TYR A 25 -1.49 -16.17 1.96
C TYR A 25 -2.78 -15.50 1.46
N LEU A 26 -2.77 -14.17 1.32
CA LEU A 26 -3.85 -13.41 0.67
C LEU A 26 -3.34 -12.85 -0.66
N ARG A 27 -4.02 -13.21 -1.76
CA ARG A 27 -3.82 -12.60 -3.07
C ARG A 27 -5.14 -12.02 -3.59
N ALA A 28 -5.17 -10.73 -3.85
CA ALA A 28 -6.34 -10.05 -4.37
C ALA A 28 -6.03 -9.28 -5.67
N GLY A 29 -6.92 -9.42 -6.65
CA GLY A 29 -7.01 -8.54 -7.81
C GLY A 29 -8.35 -7.82 -7.80
N GLY A 30 -8.36 -6.49 -7.76
CA GLY A 30 -9.58 -5.68 -7.69
C GLY A 30 -9.69 -4.89 -6.38
N SER A 31 -10.83 -4.96 -5.68
CA SER A 31 -11.08 -4.19 -4.46
C SER A 31 -11.30 -5.04 -3.21
N LEU A 32 -10.65 -4.66 -2.11
CA LEU A 32 -10.79 -5.32 -0.82
C LEU A 32 -11.23 -4.31 0.25
N HIS A 33 -12.33 -4.58 0.95
CA HIS A 33 -12.77 -3.77 2.08
C HIS A 33 -12.81 -4.63 3.35
N VAL A 34 -12.04 -4.25 4.37
CA VAL A 34 -11.94 -4.92 5.66
C VAL A 34 -12.23 -3.92 6.77
N GLU A 35 -13.25 -4.19 7.57
CA GLU A 35 -13.70 -3.24 8.61
C GLU A 35 -12.68 -3.09 9.75
N GLU A 36 -12.00 -4.17 10.12
CA GLU A 36 -11.02 -4.23 11.20
C GLU A 36 -9.61 -4.50 10.63
N ASN A 37 -9.03 -5.65 10.97
CA ASN A 37 -7.63 -5.98 10.68
C ASN A 37 -7.48 -7.08 9.62
N VAL A 38 -6.31 -7.08 8.99
CA VAL A 38 -5.78 -8.17 8.16
C VAL A 38 -4.48 -8.66 8.79
N GLU A 39 -4.43 -9.94 9.15
CA GLU A 39 -3.25 -10.60 9.74
C GLU A 39 -2.91 -11.85 8.92
N VAL A 40 -1.89 -11.76 8.07
CA VAL A 40 -1.50 -12.86 7.16
C VAL A 40 0.02 -12.98 7.10
N GLU A 41 0.60 -14.10 6.66
CA GLU A 41 2.05 -14.20 6.42
C GLU A 41 2.44 -13.40 5.15
N THR A 42 1.58 -13.39 4.14
CA THR A 42 1.81 -12.64 2.89
C THR A 42 0.52 -11.98 2.40
N PHE A 43 0.61 -10.68 2.15
CA PHE A 43 -0.43 -9.87 1.54
C PHE A 43 0.03 -9.40 0.17
N ARG A 44 -0.65 -9.85 -0.90
CA ARG A 44 -0.43 -9.38 -2.27
C ARG A 44 -1.69 -8.81 -2.86
N LEU A 45 -1.64 -7.56 -3.32
CA LEU A 45 -2.79 -6.92 -3.94
C LEU A 45 -2.40 -6.11 -5.17
N THR A 46 -3.10 -6.33 -6.27
CA THR A 46 -3.12 -5.43 -7.44
C THR A 46 -4.51 -4.82 -7.52
N GLY A 47 -4.64 -3.51 -7.30
CA GLY A 47 -5.97 -2.90 -7.16
C GLY A 47 -6.08 -1.77 -6.14
N ALA A 48 -7.16 -1.83 -5.36
CA ALA A 48 -7.53 -0.88 -4.31
C ALA A 48 -7.90 -1.63 -3.03
N PHE A 49 -7.70 -1.00 -1.86
CA PHE A 49 -8.20 -1.55 -0.60
C PHE A 49 -8.55 -0.49 0.43
N GLU A 50 -9.40 -0.87 1.37
CA GLU A 50 -9.70 -0.11 2.58
C GLU A 50 -9.66 -1.09 3.75
N ILE A 51 -8.72 -0.88 4.67
CA ILE A 51 -8.56 -1.64 5.90
C ILE A 51 -8.71 -0.66 7.05
N GLY A 52 -9.75 -0.83 7.87
CA GLY A 52 -10.08 0.12 8.93
C GLY A 52 -9.03 0.17 10.05
N GLY A 53 -8.29 -0.92 10.25
CA GLY A 53 -7.24 -1.04 11.27
C GLY A 53 -5.87 -1.39 10.70
N LEU A 54 -5.28 -2.45 11.25
CA LEU A 54 -3.92 -2.90 10.95
C LEU A 54 -3.90 -3.88 9.77
N LEU A 55 -2.99 -3.65 8.83
CA LEU A 55 -2.50 -4.65 7.89
C LEU A 55 -1.14 -5.18 8.40
N SER A 56 -1.12 -6.39 8.96
CA SER A 56 0.09 -7.05 9.46
C SER A 56 0.42 -8.25 8.58
N ALA A 57 1.62 -8.25 7.99
CA ALA A 57 2.16 -9.42 7.31
C ALA A 57 3.68 -9.41 7.21
N ASP A 58 4.33 -10.57 7.23
CA ASP A 58 5.77 -10.67 7.00
C ASP A 58 6.15 -10.01 5.66
N ARG A 59 5.30 -10.21 4.64
CA ARG A 59 5.45 -9.60 3.32
C ARG A 59 4.19 -8.89 2.83
N VAL A 60 4.30 -7.59 2.60
CA VAL A 60 3.26 -6.77 1.97
C VAL A 60 3.74 -6.32 0.59
N GLU A 61 3.01 -6.69 -0.47
CA GLU A 61 3.25 -6.22 -1.83
C GLU A 61 1.96 -5.66 -2.43
N VAL A 62 1.99 -4.38 -2.78
CA VAL A 62 0.85 -3.65 -3.32
C VAL A 62 1.23 -3.02 -4.66
N GLU A 63 0.42 -3.28 -5.67
CA GLU A 63 0.41 -2.54 -6.93
C GLU A 63 -0.88 -1.71 -7.01
N LEU A 64 -0.73 -0.39 -6.94
CA LEU A 64 -1.86 0.53 -6.86
C LEU A 64 -2.50 0.73 -8.24
N GLU A 65 -3.73 0.23 -8.41
CA GLU A 65 -4.59 0.57 -9.56
C GLU A 65 -5.73 1.54 -9.19
N GLY A 66 -5.97 1.75 -7.89
CA GLY A 66 -6.87 2.73 -7.31
C GLY A 66 -6.43 3.17 -5.91
N ARG A 67 -7.33 3.82 -5.17
CA ARG A 67 -7.04 4.30 -3.81
C ARG A 67 -6.86 3.12 -2.84
N ALA A 68 -5.83 3.19 -2.03
CA ALA A 68 -5.57 2.25 -0.95
C ALA A 68 -5.54 2.98 0.40
N GLN A 69 -6.02 2.34 1.46
CA GLN A 69 -6.01 2.89 2.80
C GLN A 69 -5.87 1.78 3.84
N ALA A 70 -4.96 1.97 4.79
CA ALA A 70 -4.92 1.26 6.08
C ALA A 70 -4.65 2.29 7.19
N ARG A 71 -5.01 2.00 8.44
CA ARG A 71 -4.55 2.87 9.54
C ARG A 71 -3.06 2.65 9.79
N GLU A 72 -2.68 1.39 9.92
CA GLU A 72 -1.32 0.94 10.21
C GLU A 72 -0.94 -0.18 9.24
N ILE A 73 0.32 -0.20 8.79
CA ILE A 73 0.90 -1.29 8.00
C ILE A 73 2.17 -1.76 8.70
N GLY A 74 2.23 -3.04 9.05
CA GLY A 74 3.37 -3.67 9.70
C GLY A 74 3.86 -4.88 8.91
N GLY A 75 5.18 -5.04 8.77
CA GLY A 75 5.76 -6.21 8.14
C GLY A 75 7.28 -6.25 8.08
N GLU A 76 7.88 -7.39 7.76
CA GLU A 76 9.34 -7.47 7.56
C GLU A 76 9.74 -6.76 6.25
N LYS A 77 8.98 -7.03 5.17
CA LYS A 77 9.18 -6.39 3.86
C LYS A 77 7.88 -5.77 3.34
N ILE A 78 7.90 -4.47 3.10
CA ILE A 78 6.76 -3.69 2.59
C ILE A 78 7.16 -3.06 1.26
N VAL A 79 6.42 -3.38 0.19
CA VAL A 79 6.65 -2.84 -1.15
C VAL A 79 5.34 -2.32 -1.71
N VAL A 80 5.26 -1.02 -1.96
CA VAL A 80 4.12 -0.34 -2.58
C VAL A 80 4.59 0.31 -3.86
N ARG A 81 3.98 -0.04 -4.99
CA ARG A 81 4.29 0.51 -6.31
C ARG A 81 3.08 1.22 -6.88
N ALA A 82 3.32 2.37 -7.52
CA ALA A 82 2.30 2.98 -8.35
C ALA A 82 2.16 2.09 -9.60
N GLY A 83 1.01 1.42 -9.78
CA GLY A 83 0.80 0.56 -10.94
C GLY A 83 1.05 1.33 -12.23
N GLN A 84 1.96 0.86 -13.07
CA GLN A 84 2.26 1.52 -14.34
C GLN A 84 1.05 1.35 -15.25
N LYS A 85 0.39 2.45 -15.62
CA LYS A 85 -0.36 2.45 -16.87
C LYS A 85 0.70 2.33 -17.96
N HIS A 86 0.93 1.10 -18.45
CA HIS A 86 1.51 0.87 -19.78
C HIS A 86 0.57 1.51 -20.82
N LEU A 87 0.59 2.84 -20.90
CA LEU A 87 -0.06 3.63 -21.92
C LEU A 87 1.02 4.53 -22.51
N SER A 88 1.90 3.90 -23.28
CA SER A 88 2.83 4.59 -24.17
C SER A 88 2.04 5.40 -25.20
N GLY A 89 2.35 6.69 -25.33
CA GLY A 89 1.93 7.53 -26.44
C GLY A 89 0.65 8.35 -26.27
N LEU A 90 0.29 9.04 -27.37
CA LEU A 90 -0.79 10.04 -27.53
C LEU A 90 -2.18 9.59 -27.04
N LEU A 91 -2.38 8.28 -26.84
CA LEU A 91 -3.61 7.67 -26.34
C LEU A 91 -3.86 8.00 -24.85
N SER A 92 -2.79 8.18 -24.06
CA SER A 92 -2.89 8.53 -22.64
C SER A 92 -3.54 9.91 -22.42
N THR A 93 -3.24 10.87 -23.29
CA THR A 93 -3.80 12.23 -23.27
C THR A 93 -5.28 12.19 -23.64
N ALA A 94 -5.64 11.51 -24.73
CA ALA A 94 -7.03 11.40 -25.17
C ALA A 94 -7.93 10.72 -24.12
N LEU A 95 -7.44 9.66 -23.47
CA LEU A 95 -8.17 8.97 -22.40
C LEU A 95 -8.32 9.82 -21.13
N ARG A 96 -7.33 10.66 -20.78
CA ARG A 96 -7.45 11.64 -19.67
C ARG A 96 -8.54 12.68 -19.92
N PHE A 97 -8.71 13.11 -21.17
CA PHE A 97 -9.76 14.06 -21.56
C PHE A 97 -11.16 13.41 -21.61
N ILE A 98 -11.26 12.13 -21.98
CA ILE A 98 -12.55 11.44 -22.15
C ILE A 98 -13.05 10.80 -20.84
N PHE A 99 -12.15 10.25 -20.02
CA PHE A 99 -12.49 9.50 -18.79
C PHE A 99 -12.15 10.24 -17.48
N GLY A 100 -11.81 11.53 -17.58
CA GLY A 100 -11.33 12.34 -16.46
C GLY A 100 -9.94 11.93 -15.98
N THR A 101 -9.38 12.71 -15.06
CA THR A 101 -8.26 12.28 -14.22
C THR A 101 -8.75 11.09 -13.39
N GLY A 102 -8.46 9.86 -13.83
CA GLY A 102 -8.84 8.65 -13.09
C GLY A 102 -8.48 8.77 -11.61
N SER A 103 -9.23 8.08 -10.74
CA SER A 103 -9.06 8.12 -9.29
C SER A 103 -7.58 8.06 -8.89
N PRO A 104 -7.13 8.87 -7.92
CA PRO A 104 -5.73 8.87 -7.51
C PRO A 104 -5.32 7.46 -7.07
N ARG A 105 -4.15 7.04 -7.56
CA ARG A 105 -3.52 5.76 -7.26
C ARG A 105 -2.55 6.01 -6.13
N GLU A 106 -3.09 6.08 -4.93
CA GLU A 106 -2.35 6.50 -3.76
C GLU A 106 -2.70 5.61 -2.57
N LEU A 107 -1.69 5.35 -1.74
CA LEU A 107 -1.86 4.72 -0.44
C LEU A 107 -1.89 5.79 0.65
N PHE A 108 -2.88 5.72 1.53
CA PHE A 108 -2.88 6.45 2.79
C PHE A 108 -2.64 5.51 3.97
N ALA A 109 -1.71 5.89 4.85
CA ALA A 109 -1.51 5.24 6.13
C ALA A 109 -1.19 6.26 7.23
N GLU A 110 -1.57 6.01 8.48
CA GLU A 110 -1.02 6.81 9.59
C GLU A 110 0.41 6.41 9.86
N THR A 111 0.68 5.10 9.93
CA THR A 111 2.01 4.56 10.23
C THR A 111 2.33 3.36 9.36
N ILE A 112 3.57 3.29 8.89
CA ILE A 112 4.14 2.14 8.18
C ILE A 112 5.42 1.74 8.91
N GLU A 113 5.47 0.53 9.47
CA GLU A 113 6.64 0.00 10.20
C GLU A 113 7.14 -1.31 9.59
N GLY A 114 8.44 -1.44 9.42
CA GLY A 114 9.05 -2.68 8.90
C GLY A 114 10.56 -2.62 8.69
N ASP A 115 11.19 -3.76 8.41
CA ASP A 115 12.66 -3.83 8.28
C ASP A 115 13.14 -3.29 6.92
N GLU A 116 12.46 -3.66 5.84
CA GLU A 116 12.71 -3.19 4.48
C GLU A 116 11.45 -2.58 3.87
N ILE A 117 11.50 -1.28 3.57
CA ILE A 117 10.33 -0.51 3.12
C ILE A 117 10.66 0.17 1.78
N GLU A 118 9.88 -0.11 0.75
CA GLU A 118 9.89 0.59 -0.54
C GLU A 118 8.50 1.15 -0.83
N LEU A 119 8.37 2.47 -0.92
CA LEU A 119 7.07 3.13 -1.12
C LEU A 119 7.08 4.00 -2.38
N GLU A 120 5.98 3.98 -3.13
CA GLU A 120 5.64 4.95 -4.16
C GLU A 120 4.21 5.44 -3.93
N ALA A 121 3.91 6.66 -4.37
CA ALA A 121 2.56 7.25 -4.29
C ALA A 121 1.86 7.04 -2.93
N THR A 122 2.59 7.27 -1.85
CA THR A 122 2.12 7.01 -0.48
C THR A 122 2.13 8.29 0.35
N GLU A 123 1.01 8.60 1.00
CA GLU A 123 0.91 9.62 2.03
C GLU A 123 0.89 8.96 3.41
N ALA A 124 1.84 9.33 4.28
CA ALA A 124 1.88 8.79 5.64
C ALA A 124 2.41 9.78 6.68
N LYS A 125 1.95 9.64 7.94
CA LYS A 125 2.46 10.48 9.05
C LYS A 125 3.81 9.97 9.55
N LEU A 126 3.98 8.66 9.66
CA LEU A 126 5.23 8.05 10.14
C LEU A 126 5.60 6.85 9.28
N VAL A 127 6.85 6.81 8.83
CA VAL A 127 7.46 5.59 8.28
C VAL A 127 8.68 5.25 9.13
N ARG A 128 8.72 4.04 9.69
CA ARG A 128 9.80 3.58 10.57
C ARG A 128 10.38 2.27 10.08
N GLY A 129 11.70 2.17 9.98
CA GLY A 129 12.33 0.91 9.55
C GLY A 129 13.84 0.85 9.51
N GLY A 130 14.38 -0.28 9.07
CA GLY A 130 15.82 -0.47 8.89
C GLY A 130 16.32 0.21 7.62
N ARG A 131 15.90 -0.31 6.48
CA ARG A 131 16.23 0.19 5.13
C ARG A 131 14.96 0.73 4.48
N ILE A 132 14.97 2.01 4.16
CA ILE A 132 13.79 2.72 3.65
C ILE A 132 14.11 3.38 2.31
N LYS A 133 13.23 3.17 1.33
CA LYS A 133 13.23 3.85 0.04
C LYS A 133 11.89 4.55 -0.16
N ILE A 134 11.93 5.87 -0.15
CA ILE A 134 10.80 6.74 -0.43
C ILE A 134 10.87 7.17 -1.90
N GLY A 135 10.05 6.52 -2.73
CA GLY A 135 9.97 6.72 -4.17
C GLY A 135 9.06 7.89 -4.59
N PRO A 136 8.89 8.10 -5.92
CA PRO A 136 8.11 9.20 -6.46
C PRO A 136 6.66 9.26 -5.95
N GLY A 137 6.14 10.48 -5.79
CA GLY A 137 4.75 10.71 -5.38
C GLY A 137 4.47 10.48 -3.89
N CYS A 138 5.49 10.16 -3.09
CA CYS A 138 5.34 10.04 -1.64
C CYS A 138 5.29 11.41 -0.94
N ARG A 139 4.48 11.49 0.11
CA ARG A 139 4.39 12.63 1.04
C ARG A 139 4.41 12.09 2.47
N ILE A 140 5.56 12.19 3.14
CA ILE A 140 5.76 11.61 4.46
C ILE A 140 6.05 12.72 5.47
N GLU A 141 5.31 12.75 6.58
CA GLU A 141 5.56 13.76 7.63
C GLU A 141 6.88 13.47 8.36
N ARG A 142 7.13 12.22 8.76
CA ARG A 142 8.36 11.82 9.45
C ARG A 142 8.85 10.45 9.02
N VAL A 143 10.15 10.33 8.79
CA VAL A 143 10.83 9.06 8.53
C VAL A 143 11.86 8.80 9.63
N GLU A 144 11.76 7.63 10.27
CA GLU A 144 12.72 7.15 11.26
C GLU A 144 13.44 5.90 10.73
N TYR A 145 14.77 5.95 10.64
CA TYR A 145 15.55 4.86 10.06
C TYR A 145 16.81 4.53 10.84
N THR A 146 17.25 3.26 10.79
CA THR A 146 18.46 2.81 11.50
C THR A 146 19.61 2.46 10.55
N GLU A 147 19.34 1.98 9.33
CA GLU A 147 20.37 1.61 8.36
C GLU A 147 20.50 2.67 7.25
N THR A 148 19.61 2.61 6.24
CA THR A 148 19.67 3.43 5.03
C THR A 148 18.35 4.12 4.73
N LEU A 149 18.44 5.34 4.20
CA LEU A 149 17.31 6.09 3.67
C LEU A 149 17.67 6.58 2.26
N GLU A 150 16.86 6.21 1.28
CA GLU A 150 16.88 6.75 -0.08
C GLU A 150 15.59 7.53 -0.34
N VAL A 151 15.70 8.79 -0.77
CA VAL A 151 14.55 9.64 -1.08
C VAL A 151 14.62 10.13 -2.51
N SER A 152 13.54 9.87 -3.27
CA SER A 152 13.37 10.39 -4.63
C SER A 152 13.28 11.92 -4.61
N PRO A 153 13.84 12.64 -5.61
CA PRO A 153 13.63 14.07 -5.76
C PRO A 153 12.16 14.47 -6.00
N GLU A 154 11.31 13.51 -6.35
CA GLU A 154 9.85 13.68 -6.54
C GLU A 154 9.03 13.34 -5.28
N ALA A 155 9.69 12.99 -4.18
CA ALA A 155 9.05 12.76 -2.88
C ALA A 155 9.19 13.99 -1.98
N VAL A 156 8.28 14.10 -1.01
CA VAL A 156 8.36 15.08 0.08
C VAL A 156 8.46 14.34 1.40
N VAL A 157 9.54 14.57 2.14
CA VAL A 157 9.72 14.13 3.53
C VAL A 157 9.93 15.38 4.38
N LYS A 158 9.15 15.57 5.46
CA LYS A 158 9.27 16.79 6.28
C LYS A 158 10.29 16.67 7.41
N GLU A 159 10.40 15.51 8.04
CA GLU A 159 11.38 15.22 9.09
C GLU A 159 12.08 13.89 8.83
N GLU A 160 13.40 13.86 8.94
CA GLU A 160 14.22 12.66 8.87
C GLU A 160 14.97 12.47 10.20
N VAL A 161 14.84 11.30 10.81
CA VAL A 161 15.49 10.95 12.07
C VAL A 161 16.27 9.66 11.89
N LYS A 162 17.57 9.71 12.12
CA LYS A 162 18.42 8.52 12.16
C LYS A 162 18.63 8.07 13.60
N GLY A 163 18.31 6.81 13.87
CA GLY A 163 18.56 6.13 15.16
C GLY A 163 19.96 5.54 15.27
#